data_AF-A0A1I1R574-F1
#
_entry.id   AF-A0A1I1R574-F1
#
_cell.length_a   1.000
_cell.length_b   1.000
_cell.length_c   1.000
_cell.angle_alpha   90.00
_cell.angle_beta   90.00
_cell.angle_gamma   90.00
#
_symmetry.space_group_name_H-M   'P 1'
#
loop_
_entity.id
_entity.type
_entity.pdbx_description
1 polymer ?
#
loop_
_entity_poly.entity_id
_entity_poly.type
_entity_poly.pdbx_seq_one_letter_code
_entity_poly.pdbx_strand_id
1 'polypeptide(L)'
;MQFQWQVDQTDIDHVKTFVASHAANPFVRMRVERNLASAKPAVDRAEFWKQMVGMRMTSVQRSGPNSAVAKCLRTTPFPLEYDGFDRETDGEARRDLISSTLRAHGGIRFSDKIAEDLSRNLDKLNADQGWATTLKKVNALALPSEARQEREVARYLQKLLHGFGPKQSRNLLQSLGLTRYEIPIDSRITKWLNDFGFPVTLTATALADAGYYEFVLDGIQALCAASDVFPCVLDAAIFASFDGDAWTQENTIY
;
A
#
# COMPACT_ATOMS: atom_id res chain seq x y z
N MET A 1 -19.51 -10.77 24.98
CA MET A 1 -19.17 -11.87 24.05
C MET A 1 -17.68 -11.82 23.79
N GLN A 2 -17.00 -12.97 23.73
CA GLN A 2 -15.57 -13.09 23.42
C GLN A 2 -15.42 -13.80 22.07
N PHE A 3 -14.47 -13.36 21.26
CA PHE A 3 -14.11 -13.97 19.97
C PHE A 3 -12.59 -14.19 19.96
N GLN A 4 -12.13 -15.31 19.40
CA GLN A 4 -10.72 -15.64 19.31
C GLN A 4 -10.40 -16.30 17.97
N TRP A 5 -9.34 -15.84 17.31
CA TRP A 5 -8.72 -16.53 16.18
C TRP A 5 -7.92 -17.73 16.69
N GLN A 6 -8.24 -18.93 16.20
CA GLN A 6 -7.47 -20.14 16.49
C GLN A 6 -6.54 -20.40 15.31
N VAL A 7 -5.26 -20.64 15.62
CA VAL A 7 -4.21 -20.94 14.66
C VAL A 7 -3.56 -22.23 15.14
N ASP A 8 -3.57 -23.26 14.30
CA ASP A 8 -2.99 -24.55 14.65
C ASP A 8 -1.55 -24.70 14.13
N GLN A 9 -0.91 -25.83 14.45
CA GLN A 9 0.47 -26.08 14.02
C GLN A 9 0.59 -26.23 12.50
N THR A 10 -0.44 -26.76 11.84
CA THR A 10 -0.48 -26.91 10.37
C THR A 10 -0.51 -25.53 9.71
N ASP A 11 -1.31 -24.61 10.23
CA ASP A 11 -1.36 -23.22 9.78
C ASP A 11 0.02 -22.55 9.90
N ILE A 12 0.66 -22.71 11.07
CA ILE A 12 1.99 -22.15 11.37
C ILE A 12 3.04 -22.70 10.40
N ASP A 13 3.09 -24.02 10.24
CA ASP A 13 4.08 -24.67 9.39
C ASP A 13 3.90 -24.29 7.92
N HIS A 14 2.65 -24.15 7.46
CA HIS A 14 2.34 -23.70 6.11
C HIS A 14 2.82 -22.27 5.87
N VAL A 15 2.50 -21.32 6.77
CA VAL A 15 2.94 -19.92 6.64
C VAL A 15 4.46 -19.83 6.64
N LYS A 16 5.14 -20.49 7.58
CA LYS A 16 6.60 -20.45 7.70
C LYS A 16 7.28 -21.03 6.46
N THR A 17 6.80 -22.18 5.98
CA THR A 17 7.33 -22.83 4.76
C THR A 17 7.10 -21.95 3.54
N PHE A 18 5.91 -21.36 3.41
CA PHE A 18 5.56 -20.49 2.29
C PHE A 18 6.42 -19.22 2.25
N VAL A 19 6.63 -18.56 3.38
CA VAL A 19 7.48 -17.36 3.45
C VAL A 19 8.94 -17.71 3.18
N ALA A 20 9.44 -18.81 3.76
CA ALA A 20 10.82 -19.25 3.57
C ALA A 20 11.13 -19.56 2.10
N SER A 21 10.18 -20.16 1.36
CA SER A 21 10.38 -20.46 -0.07
C SER A 21 10.47 -19.22 -0.96
N HIS A 22 10.00 -18.06 -0.50
CA HIS A 22 10.05 -16.79 -1.23
C HIS A 22 11.11 -15.81 -0.68
N ALA A 23 11.84 -16.17 0.36
CA ALA A 23 12.77 -15.27 1.06
C ALA A 23 13.89 -14.71 0.16
N ALA A 24 14.29 -15.46 -0.88
CA ALA A 24 15.29 -15.02 -1.85
C ALA A 24 14.74 -14.05 -2.92
N ASN A 25 13.42 -13.92 -3.06
CA ASN A 25 12.82 -13.07 -4.08
C ASN A 25 13.18 -11.59 -3.82
N PRO A 26 13.64 -10.83 -4.83
CA PRO A 26 14.06 -9.43 -4.65
C PRO A 26 12.99 -8.52 -4.03
N PHE A 27 11.71 -8.75 -4.35
CA PHE A 27 10.61 -7.97 -3.77
C PHE A 27 10.44 -8.23 -2.27
N VAL A 28 10.59 -9.48 -1.84
CA VAL A 28 10.51 -9.86 -0.42
C VAL A 28 11.69 -9.29 0.37
N ARG A 29 12.90 -9.37 -0.19
CA ARG A 29 14.12 -8.79 0.45
C ARG A 29 13.99 -7.28 0.61
N MET A 30 13.58 -6.57 -0.44
CA MET A 30 13.31 -5.14 -0.39
C MET A 30 12.25 -4.80 0.68
N ARG A 31 11.16 -5.59 0.76
CA ARG A 31 10.13 -5.40 1.78
C ARG A 31 10.70 -5.51 3.19
N VAL A 32 11.51 -6.54 3.46
CA VAL A 32 12.18 -6.73 4.74
C VAL A 32 13.11 -5.55 5.05
N GLU A 33 13.98 -5.19 4.12
CA GLU A 33 14.97 -4.12 4.28
C GLU A 33 14.32 -2.77 4.58
N ARG A 34 13.19 -2.45 3.93
CA ARG A 34 12.50 -1.17 4.11
C ARG A 34 11.54 -1.16 5.30
N ASN A 35 10.61 -2.10 5.36
CA ASN A 35 9.50 -2.06 6.31
C ASN A 35 9.93 -2.50 7.72
N LEU A 36 10.91 -3.39 7.82
CA LEU A 36 11.41 -3.89 9.10
C LEU A 36 12.64 -3.12 9.62
N ALA A 37 13.13 -2.13 8.88
CA ALA A 37 14.20 -1.25 9.35
C ALA A 37 13.88 -0.66 10.74
N SER A 38 14.89 -0.63 11.60
CA SER A 38 14.80 -0.07 12.95
C SER A 38 14.59 1.45 12.95
N ALA A 39 15.03 2.12 11.89
CA ALA A 39 14.71 3.52 11.62
C ALA A 39 14.61 3.72 10.10
N LYS A 40 13.61 4.50 9.68
CA LYS A 40 13.31 4.77 8.27
C LYS A 40 13.55 6.25 7.98
N PRO A 41 13.91 6.62 6.73
CA PRO A 41 13.98 8.02 6.34
C PRO A 41 12.66 8.74 6.60
N ALA A 42 12.74 10.01 6.97
CA ALA A 42 11.54 10.83 7.08
C ALA A 42 10.90 10.99 5.70
N VAL A 43 9.60 10.75 5.61
CA VAL A 43 8.78 11.02 4.44
C VAL A 43 8.57 12.52 4.32
N ASP A 44 8.94 13.06 3.16
CA ASP A 44 8.64 14.43 2.76
C ASP A 44 7.40 14.49 1.85
N ARG A 45 7.07 15.68 1.34
CA ARG A 45 5.90 15.87 0.46
C ARG A 45 6.08 15.20 -0.89
N ALA A 46 7.30 15.21 -1.43
CA ALA A 46 7.58 14.66 -2.75
C ALA A 46 7.41 13.14 -2.75
N GLU A 47 7.98 12.47 -1.75
CA GLU A 47 7.84 11.02 -1.60
C GLU A 47 6.40 10.62 -1.28
N PHE A 48 5.73 11.33 -0.36
CA PHE A 48 4.31 11.09 -0.08
C PHE A 48 3.45 11.25 -1.33
N TRP A 49 3.67 12.31 -2.10
CA TRP A 49 2.94 12.60 -3.32
C TRP A 49 3.17 11.51 -4.37
N LYS A 50 4.42 11.15 -4.67
CA LYS A 50 4.77 10.10 -5.63
C LYS A 50 4.07 8.79 -5.29
N GLN A 51 4.12 8.37 -4.03
CA GLN A 51 3.47 7.14 -3.57
C GLN A 51 1.94 7.25 -3.67
N MET A 52 1.34 8.39 -3.29
CA MET A 52 -0.10 8.62 -3.42
C MET A 52 -0.57 8.52 -4.88
N VAL A 53 0.17 9.11 -5.82
CA VAL A 53 -0.09 8.99 -7.27
C VAL A 53 -0.02 7.52 -7.69
N GLY A 54 1.01 6.80 -7.25
CA GLY A 54 1.16 5.36 -7.45
C GLY A 54 -0.08 4.58 -7.01
N MET A 55 -0.57 4.81 -5.80
CA MET A 55 -1.73 4.10 -5.25
C MET A 55 -3.03 4.37 -6.01
N ARG A 56 -3.21 5.60 -6.53
CA ARG A 56 -4.35 5.89 -7.40
C ARG A 56 -4.25 5.13 -8.72
N MET A 57 -3.05 5.02 -9.30
CA MET A 57 -2.83 4.23 -10.51
C MET A 57 -3.03 2.73 -10.31
N THR A 58 -2.70 2.17 -9.15
CA THR A 58 -2.88 0.72 -8.86
C THR A 58 -4.30 0.34 -8.40
N SER A 59 -5.20 1.31 -8.25
CA SER A 59 -6.53 1.07 -7.69
C SER A 59 -7.41 0.11 -8.49
N VAL A 60 -7.19 0.05 -9.81
CA VAL A 60 -8.04 -0.65 -10.79
C VAL A 60 -7.23 -1.37 -11.89
N GLN A 61 -5.91 -1.47 -11.71
CA GLN A 61 -5.01 -2.22 -12.60
C GLN A 61 -3.83 -2.81 -11.85
N ARG A 62 -3.31 -3.94 -12.36
CA ARG A 62 -2.20 -4.68 -11.75
C ARG A 62 -0.92 -3.85 -11.74
N SER A 63 -0.16 -3.95 -10.65
CA SER A 63 1.11 -3.26 -10.43
C SER A 63 2.31 -4.21 -10.39
N GLY A 64 2.34 -5.18 -11.31
CA GLY A 64 3.48 -6.08 -11.47
C GLY A 64 4.73 -5.37 -12.04
N PRO A 65 5.88 -6.05 -12.09
CA PRO A 65 7.19 -5.45 -12.39
C PRO A 65 7.26 -4.76 -13.77
N ASN A 66 6.50 -5.30 -14.73
CA ASN A 66 6.42 -4.82 -16.11
C ASN A 66 5.16 -4.00 -16.43
N SER A 67 4.35 -3.70 -15.42
CA SER A 67 3.10 -2.94 -15.62
C SER A 67 3.35 -1.50 -16.08
N ALA A 68 2.36 -0.91 -16.75
CA ALA A 68 2.41 0.50 -17.14
C ALA A 68 2.58 1.43 -15.93
N VAL A 69 2.00 1.06 -14.78
CA VAL A 69 2.14 1.77 -13.51
C VAL A 69 3.58 1.73 -13.03
N ALA A 70 4.18 0.54 -12.97
CA ALA A 70 5.56 0.36 -12.53
C ALA A 70 6.54 1.14 -13.43
N LYS A 71 6.31 1.14 -14.74
CA LYS A 71 7.09 1.94 -15.69
C LYS A 71 6.94 3.46 -15.44
N CYS A 72 5.71 3.94 -15.19
CA CYS A 72 5.46 5.36 -14.86
C CYS A 72 6.20 5.80 -13.60
N LEU A 73 6.15 4.99 -12.54
CA LEU A 73 6.78 5.31 -11.24
C LEU A 73 8.31 5.29 -11.26
N ARG A 74 8.91 4.58 -12.23
CA ARG A 74 10.37 4.52 -12.44
C ARG A 74 10.90 5.59 -13.39
N THR A 75 10.04 6.27 -14.14
CA THR A 75 10.48 7.36 -15.03
C THR A 75 11.21 8.42 -14.20
N THR A 76 12.37 8.86 -14.68
CA THR A 76 13.25 9.81 -14.00
C THR A 76 13.59 10.95 -14.98
N PRO A 77 13.26 12.22 -14.66
CA PRO A 77 12.49 12.67 -13.49
C PRO A 77 11.06 12.09 -13.48
N PHE A 78 10.43 12.03 -12.30
CA PHE A 78 9.06 11.49 -12.19
C PHE A 78 8.09 12.45 -12.91
N PRO A 79 7.21 11.99 -13.83
CA PRO A 79 6.44 12.89 -14.68
C PRO A 79 5.45 13.79 -13.94
N LEU A 80 5.09 13.41 -12.71
CA LEU A 80 4.17 14.15 -11.84
C LEU A 80 4.88 14.54 -10.54
N GLU A 81 6.11 15.04 -10.62
CA GLU A 81 6.84 15.56 -9.44
C GLU A 81 6.04 16.60 -8.66
N TYR A 82 6.21 16.61 -7.34
CA TYR A 82 5.45 17.48 -6.45
C TYR A 82 5.69 18.98 -6.74
N ASP A 83 6.92 19.34 -7.09
CA ASP A 83 7.30 20.74 -7.38
C ASP A 83 6.61 21.30 -8.64
N GLY A 84 6.03 20.43 -9.49
CA GLY A 84 5.17 20.84 -10.62
C GLY A 84 3.75 21.24 -10.21
N PHE A 85 3.39 21.09 -8.93
CA PHE A 85 2.07 21.41 -8.38
C PHE A 85 2.18 22.45 -7.27
N ASP A 86 2.63 23.66 -7.63
CA ASP A 86 2.66 24.79 -6.70
C ASP A 86 1.24 25.09 -6.16
N ARG A 87 1.18 25.65 -4.95
CA ARG A 87 -0.06 26.06 -4.24
C ARG A 87 -0.95 26.98 -5.07
N GLU A 88 -0.38 27.68 -6.05
CA GLU A 88 -1.09 28.60 -6.94
C GLU A 88 -1.65 27.94 -8.20
N THR A 89 -1.35 26.65 -8.45
CA THR A 89 -1.91 25.95 -9.60
C THR A 89 -3.40 25.74 -9.39
N ASP A 90 -4.21 26.38 -10.23
CA ASP A 90 -5.65 26.20 -10.27
C ASP A 90 -6.06 24.71 -10.32
N GLY A 91 -7.14 24.37 -9.62
CA GLY A 91 -7.59 22.99 -9.46
C GLY A 91 -8.02 22.31 -10.76
N GLU A 92 -8.46 23.06 -11.78
CA GLU A 92 -8.72 22.56 -13.14
C GLU A 92 -7.42 22.36 -13.90
N ALA A 93 -6.54 23.37 -13.93
CA ALA A 93 -5.24 23.27 -14.59
C ALA A 93 -4.42 22.07 -14.08
N ARG A 94 -4.44 21.83 -12.76
CA ARG A 94 -3.80 20.66 -12.15
C ARG A 94 -4.44 19.34 -12.59
N ARG A 95 -5.78 19.26 -12.67
CA ARG A 95 -6.47 18.05 -13.14
C ARG A 95 -6.09 17.74 -14.59
N ASP A 96 -6.06 18.76 -15.44
CA ASP A 96 -5.72 18.60 -16.85
C ASP A 96 -4.26 18.19 -17.04
N LEU A 97 -3.34 18.77 -16.28
CA LEU A 97 -1.93 18.37 -16.27
C LEU A 97 -1.75 16.90 -15.86
N ILE A 98 -2.40 16.48 -14.76
CA ILE A 98 -2.31 15.08 -14.30
C ILE A 98 -2.90 14.14 -15.35
N SER A 99 -4.12 14.42 -15.84
CA SER A 99 -4.78 13.52 -16.79
C SER A 99 -4.01 13.43 -18.12
N SER A 100 -3.57 14.55 -18.67
CA SER A 100 -2.79 14.58 -19.93
C SER A 100 -1.47 13.83 -19.78
N THR A 101 -0.75 13.99 -18.68
CA THR A 101 0.49 13.26 -18.40
C THR A 101 0.25 11.74 -18.33
N LEU A 102 -0.78 11.30 -17.59
CA LEU A 102 -1.12 9.88 -17.47
C LEU A 102 -1.57 9.28 -18.80
N ARG A 103 -2.31 10.03 -19.63
CA ARG A 103 -2.72 9.62 -20.98
C ARG A 103 -1.54 9.53 -21.93
N ALA A 104 -0.63 10.50 -21.90
CA ALA A 104 0.57 10.55 -22.72
C ALA A 104 1.53 9.39 -22.42
N HIS A 105 1.66 9.00 -21.14
CA HIS A 105 2.42 7.80 -20.75
C HIS A 105 1.82 6.51 -21.34
N GLY A 106 0.50 6.43 -21.46
CA GLY A 106 -0.21 5.27 -22.00
C GLY A 106 -0.33 4.10 -21.01
N GLY A 107 -1.38 3.29 -21.18
CA GLY A 107 -1.61 2.10 -20.35
C GLY A 107 -2.09 2.39 -18.92
N ILE A 108 -2.36 3.65 -18.57
CA ILE A 108 -3.05 4.03 -17.33
C ILE A 108 -4.54 4.19 -17.60
N ARG A 109 -5.37 3.44 -16.87
CA ARG A 109 -6.83 3.48 -16.97
C ARG A 109 -7.39 4.54 -16.02
N PHE A 110 -8.55 5.09 -16.37
CA PHE A 110 -9.28 6.05 -15.54
C PHE A 110 -8.48 7.32 -15.18
N SER A 111 -7.61 7.78 -16.07
CA SER A 111 -6.72 8.94 -15.86
C SER A 111 -7.47 10.18 -15.38
N ASP A 112 -8.67 10.45 -15.91
CA ASP A 112 -9.49 11.61 -15.48
C ASP A 112 -9.96 11.49 -14.04
N LYS A 113 -10.44 10.30 -13.65
CA LYS A 113 -10.89 10.07 -12.28
C LYS A 113 -9.72 10.10 -11.29
N ILE A 114 -8.58 9.54 -11.70
CA ILE A 114 -7.33 9.62 -10.93
C ILE A 114 -6.91 11.08 -10.75
N ALA A 115 -6.94 11.88 -11.82
CA ALA A 115 -6.61 13.31 -11.77
C ALA A 115 -7.56 14.10 -10.87
N GLU A 116 -8.86 13.84 -10.95
CA GLU A 116 -9.86 14.45 -10.07
C GLU A 116 -9.57 14.15 -8.59
N ASP A 117 -9.37 12.87 -8.25
CA ASP A 117 -9.11 12.45 -6.87
C ASP A 117 -7.80 13.05 -6.35
N LEU A 118 -6.72 13.02 -7.14
CA LEU A 118 -5.42 13.57 -6.77
C LEU A 118 -5.46 15.08 -6.58
N SER A 119 -6.17 15.80 -7.45
CA SER A 119 -6.34 17.25 -7.33
C SER A 119 -7.05 17.60 -6.01
N ARG A 120 -8.16 16.92 -5.70
CA ARG A 120 -8.89 17.12 -4.44
C ARG A 120 -8.06 16.76 -3.21
N ASN A 121 -7.21 15.74 -3.32
CA ASN A 121 -6.30 15.35 -2.24
C ASN A 121 -5.25 16.43 -1.99
N LEU A 122 -4.70 17.01 -3.06
CA LEU A 122 -3.72 18.08 -2.92
C LEU A 122 -4.34 19.34 -2.30
N ASP A 123 -5.58 19.69 -2.66
CA ASP A 123 -6.31 20.79 -2.00
C ASP A 123 -6.45 20.56 -0.49
N LYS A 124 -6.87 19.36 -0.09
CA LYS A 124 -6.99 19.00 1.33
C LYS A 124 -5.66 19.03 2.07
N LEU A 125 -4.56 18.64 1.42
CA LEU A 125 -3.23 18.64 2.02
C LEU A 125 -2.65 20.06 2.10
N ASN A 126 -2.94 20.91 1.11
CA ASN A 126 -2.53 22.31 1.07
C ASN A 126 -3.34 23.21 2.01
N ALA A 127 -4.59 22.84 2.30
CA ALA A 127 -5.44 23.56 3.23
C ALA A 127 -4.90 23.49 4.67
N ASP A 128 -4.95 24.63 5.38
CA ASP A 128 -4.60 24.78 6.79
C ASP A 128 -3.27 24.11 7.16
N GLN A 129 -3.32 23.12 8.08
CA GLN A 129 -2.21 22.32 8.58
C GLN A 129 -2.20 20.92 7.95
N GLY A 130 -2.83 20.72 6.79
CA GLY A 130 -3.02 19.41 6.15
C GLY A 130 -1.71 18.63 5.98
N TRP A 131 -0.72 19.24 5.31
CA TRP A 131 0.61 18.67 5.16
C TRP A 131 1.33 18.43 6.50
N ALA A 132 1.36 19.44 7.37
CA ALA A 132 2.06 19.33 8.65
C ALA A 132 1.49 18.20 9.52
N THR A 133 0.16 18.08 9.57
CA THR A 133 -0.54 17.03 10.33
C THR A 133 -0.30 15.66 9.70
N THR A 134 -0.39 15.55 8.38
CA THR A 134 -0.21 14.29 7.65
C THR A 134 1.21 13.77 7.83
N LEU A 135 2.22 14.60 7.54
CA LEU A 135 3.62 14.21 7.67
C LEU A 135 3.99 13.90 9.12
N LYS A 136 3.46 14.64 10.12
CA LYS A 136 3.67 14.31 11.53
C LYS A 136 3.17 12.91 11.88
N LYS A 137 1.97 12.53 11.42
CA LYS A 137 1.38 11.21 11.69
C LYS A 137 2.11 10.09 10.98
N VAL A 138 2.45 10.30 9.71
CA VAL A 138 3.14 9.32 8.86
C VAL A 138 4.58 9.10 9.36
N ASN A 139 5.32 10.17 9.69
CA ASN A 139 6.69 10.07 10.19
C ASN A 139 6.79 9.53 11.62
N ALA A 140 5.70 9.52 12.39
CA ALA A 140 5.68 8.78 13.65
C ALA A 140 5.88 7.26 13.47
N LEU A 141 5.60 6.72 12.27
CA LEU A 141 5.81 5.32 11.90
C LEU A 141 7.20 5.05 11.28
N ALA A 142 8.06 6.06 11.20
CA ALA A 142 9.44 5.89 10.72
C ALA A 142 10.28 5.05 11.71
N LEU A 143 9.89 5.05 12.99
CA LEU A 143 10.42 4.17 14.03
C LEU A 143 9.55 2.90 14.15
N PRO A 144 9.99 1.88 14.93
CA PRO A 144 9.17 0.71 15.20
C PRO A 144 7.84 1.12 15.84
N SER A 145 6.74 0.77 15.19
CA SER A 145 5.38 1.05 15.62
C SER A 145 4.66 -0.23 15.98
N GLU A 146 3.59 -0.11 16.79
CA GLU A 146 2.64 -1.18 17.04
C GLU A 146 1.53 -1.20 15.98
N ALA A 147 0.89 -2.35 15.79
CA ALA A 147 -0.21 -2.52 14.83
C ALA A 147 -1.32 -1.47 15.00
N ARG A 148 -1.64 -1.10 16.24
CA ARG A 148 -2.65 -0.07 16.54
C ARG A 148 -2.27 1.29 15.99
N GLN A 149 -1.01 1.71 16.12
CA GLN A 149 -0.55 3.00 15.64
C GLN A 149 -0.62 3.08 14.11
N GLU A 150 -0.17 2.01 13.44
CA GLU A 150 -0.31 1.88 11.99
C GLU A 150 -1.77 1.99 11.54
N ARG A 151 -2.69 1.31 12.26
CA ARG A 151 -4.12 1.33 11.96
C ARG A 151 -4.74 2.72 12.14
N GLU A 152 -4.36 3.43 13.19
CA GLU A 152 -4.83 4.80 13.43
C GLU A 152 -4.41 5.76 12.31
N VAL A 153 -3.18 5.63 11.80
CA VAL A 153 -2.72 6.42 10.64
C VAL A 153 -3.41 5.99 9.35
N ALA A 154 -3.61 4.68 9.13
CA ALA A 154 -4.35 4.18 7.96
C ALA A 154 -5.80 4.69 7.92
N ARG A 155 -6.49 4.68 9.07
CA ARG A 155 -7.85 5.25 9.22
C ARG A 155 -7.87 6.76 8.98
N TYR A 156 -6.85 7.48 9.46
CA TYR A 156 -6.71 8.92 9.20
C TYR A 156 -6.59 9.21 7.70
N LEU A 157 -5.70 8.50 7.00
CA LEU A 157 -5.51 8.68 5.56
C LEU A 157 -6.75 8.28 4.76
N GLN A 158 -7.44 7.21 5.15
CA GLN A 158 -8.71 6.79 4.53
C GLN A 158 -9.79 7.89 4.62
N LYS A 159 -9.88 8.59 5.76
CA LYS A 159 -10.84 9.69 5.93
C LYS A 159 -10.43 10.95 5.18
N LEU A 160 -9.13 11.22 5.12
CA LEU A 160 -8.57 12.41 4.49
C LEU A 160 -8.66 12.32 2.95
N LEU A 161 -8.16 11.23 2.37
CA LEU A 161 -7.88 11.13 0.94
C LEU A 161 -9.07 10.57 0.14
N HIS A 162 -9.50 11.32 -0.87
CA HIS A 162 -10.42 10.86 -1.90
C HIS A 162 -9.83 9.72 -2.74
N GLY A 163 -10.66 8.72 -3.02
CA GLY A 163 -10.26 7.51 -3.72
C GLY A 163 -9.56 6.47 -2.83
N PHE A 164 -9.39 6.74 -1.53
CA PHE A 164 -8.75 5.82 -0.59
C PHE A 164 -9.78 5.09 0.28
N GLY A 165 -9.97 3.80 0.00
CA GLY A 165 -10.63 2.86 0.91
C GLY A 165 -9.63 2.13 1.83
N PRO A 166 -10.09 1.17 2.64
CA PRO A 166 -9.25 0.43 3.59
C PRO A 166 -7.96 -0.15 3.00
N LYS A 167 -8.04 -0.71 1.78
CA LYS A 167 -6.89 -1.23 1.05
C LYS A 167 -5.88 -0.15 0.68
N GLN A 168 -6.35 0.94 0.06
CA GLN A 168 -5.45 1.94 -0.54
C GLN A 168 -4.69 2.76 0.52
N SER A 169 -5.30 3.03 1.67
CA SER A 169 -4.61 3.72 2.76
C SER A 169 -3.44 2.91 3.31
N ARG A 170 -3.60 1.58 3.38
CA ARG A 170 -2.55 0.65 3.81
C ARG A 170 -1.50 0.44 2.73
N ASN A 171 -1.93 0.36 1.47
CA ASN A 171 -1.01 0.27 0.34
C ASN A 171 -0.06 1.49 0.31
N LEU A 172 -0.57 2.71 0.54
CA LEU A 172 0.24 3.93 0.63
C LEU A 172 1.26 3.86 1.77
N LEU A 173 0.82 3.51 2.98
CA LEU A 173 1.75 3.42 4.11
C LEU A 173 2.80 2.33 3.90
N GLN A 174 2.40 1.20 3.34
CA GLN A 174 3.31 0.08 3.09
C GLN A 174 4.30 0.42 1.96
N SER A 175 3.90 1.17 0.93
CA SER A 175 4.78 1.62 -0.15
C SER A 175 5.80 2.68 0.33
N LEU A 176 5.40 3.52 1.29
CA LEU A 176 6.31 4.39 2.03
C LEU A 176 7.25 3.62 2.99
N GLY A 177 7.11 2.30 3.10
CA GLY A 177 7.90 1.46 3.98
C GLY A 177 7.46 1.50 5.45
N LEU A 178 6.31 2.10 5.78
CA LEU A 178 5.99 2.48 7.16
C LEU A 178 5.23 1.43 7.97
N THR A 179 4.68 0.40 7.33
CA THR A 179 3.88 -0.61 8.03
C THR A 179 4.55 -1.97 8.11
N ARG A 180 4.42 -2.60 9.28
CA ARG A 180 4.85 -3.98 9.55
C ARG A 180 3.65 -4.90 9.69
N TYR A 181 2.55 -4.38 10.22
CA TYR A 181 1.38 -5.14 10.64
C TYR A 181 0.13 -4.83 9.80
N GLU A 182 -0.07 -3.57 9.41
CA GLU A 182 -1.18 -3.18 8.55
C GLU A 182 -0.81 -3.31 7.07
N ILE A 183 -1.46 -4.26 6.38
CA ILE A 183 -1.20 -4.58 4.97
C ILE A 183 -2.44 -4.32 4.09
N PRO A 184 -2.25 -4.05 2.79
CA PRO A 184 -3.36 -4.06 1.83
C PRO A 184 -3.88 -5.50 1.64
N ILE A 185 -5.19 -5.71 1.78
CA ILE A 185 -5.86 -6.96 1.41
C ILE A 185 -6.40 -6.75 -0.01
N ASP A 186 -5.61 -7.17 -1.00
CA ASP A 186 -5.99 -7.11 -2.40
C ASP A 186 -6.51 -8.46 -2.91
N SER A 187 -6.71 -8.59 -4.23
CA SER A 187 -7.19 -9.83 -4.83
C SER A 187 -6.23 -11.01 -4.70
N ARG A 188 -4.92 -10.77 -4.62
CA ARG A 188 -3.89 -11.82 -4.46
C ARG A 188 -3.91 -12.34 -3.04
N ILE A 189 -3.92 -11.43 -2.05
CA ILE A 189 -4.06 -11.78 -0.63
C ILE A 189 -5.39 -12.50 -0.40
N THR A 190 -6.48 -11.97 -0.95
CA THR A 190 -7.82 -12.60 -0.90
C THR A 190 -7.79 -14.02 -1.46
N LYS A 191 -7.21 -14.21 -2.65
CA LYS A 191 -7.11 -15.52 -3.29
C LYS A 191 -6.29 -16.49 -2.45
N TRP A 192 -5.11 -16.07 -2.00
CA TRP A 192 -4.22 -16.91 -1.20
C TRP A 192 -4.88 -17.32 0.12
N LEU A 193 -5.51 -16.40 0.84
CA LEU A 193 -6.19 -16.70 2.11
C LEU A 193 -7.39 -17.64 1.93
N ASN A 194 -8.19 -17.45 0.88
CA ASN A 194 -9.28 -18.37 0.58
C ASN A 194 -8.75 -19.78 0.24
N ASP A 195 -7.69 -19.87 -0.58
CA ASP A 195 -7.06 -21.14 -0.96
C ASP A 195 -6.33 -21.80 0.24
N PHE A 196 -5.79 -20.99 1.17
CA PHE A 196 -5.19 -21.43 2.44
C PHE A 196 -6.21 -22.05 3.39
N GLY A 197 -7.50 -21.74 3.24
CA GLY A 197 -8.56 -22.19 4.16
C GLY A 197 -8.85 -21.19 5.28
N PHE A 198 -8.62 -19.90 5.06
CA PHE A 198 -8.94 -18.87 6.05
C PHE A 198 -10.42 -18.97 6.46
N PRO A 199 -10.74 -18.92 7.76
CA PRO A 199 -12.05 -19.32 8.31
C PRO A 199 -13.23 -18.41 7.91
N VAL A 200 -12.97 -17.29 7.23
CA VAL A 200 -14.00 -16.44 6.62
C VAL A 200 -13.69 -16.23 5.15
N THR A 201 -14.68 -16.47 4.29
CA THR A 201 -14.53 -16.27 2.85
C THR A 201 -14.37 -14.79 2.54
N LEU A 202 -13.26 -14.45 1.90
CA LEU A 202 -12.91 -13.08 1.56
C LEU A 202 -13.44 -12.71 0.16
N THR A 203 -14.13 -11.59 0.08
CA THR A 203 -14.61 -11.00 -1.18
C THR A 203 -14.30 -9.51 -1.23
N ALA A 204 -14.10 -8.98 -2.43
CA ALA A 204 -13.84 -7.55 -2.61
C ALA A 204 -14.98 -6.66 -2.06
N THR A 205 -16.23 -7.12 -2.18
CA THR A 205 -17.40 -6.40 -1.67
C THR A 205 -17.41 -6.30 -0.15
N ALA A 206 -17.13 -7.41 0.55
CA ALA A 206 -17.10 -7.42 2.01
C ALA A 206 -15.93 -6.56 2.55
N LEU A 207 -14.76 -6.65 1.91
CA LEU A 207 -13.57 -5.87 2.27
C LEU A 207 -13.69 -4.36 1.97
N ALA A 208 -14.78 -3.90 1.36
CA ALA A 208 -15.08 -2.47 1.26
C ALA A 208 -15.53 -1.88 2.61
N ASP A 209 -16.11 -2.70 3.50
CA ASP A 209 -16.46 -2.29 4.86
C ASP A 209 -15.22 -2.22 5.76
N ALA A 210 -15.04 -1.10 6.45
CA ALA A 210 -13.84 -0.89 7.26
C ALA A 210 -13.79 -1.81 8.49
N GLY A 211 -14.93 -2.12 9.11
CA GLY A 211 -14.99 -2.99 10.28
C GLY A 211 -14.65 -4.42 9.91
N TYR A 212 -15.24 -4.94 8.83
CA TYR A 212 -14.94 -6.26 8.30
C TYR A 212 -13.48 -6.36 7.83
N TYR A 213 -12.97 -5.35 7.13
CA TYR A 213 -11.58 -5.31 6.69
C TYR A 213 -10.61 -5.43 7.88
N GLU A 214 -10.86 -4.68 8.95
CA GLU A 214 -10.03 -4.69 10.15
C GLU A 214 -10.16 -6.00 10.94
N PHE A 215 -11.36 -6.58 11.01
CA PHE A 215 -11.57 -7.91 11.58
C PHE A 215 -10.74 -8.97 10.84
N VAL A 216 -10.74 -8.97 9.51
CA VAL A 216 -9.91 -9.89 8.70
C VAL A 216 -8.42 -9.63 8.96
N LEU A 217 -7.99 -8.36 9.02
CA LEU A 217 -6.61 -8.01 9.34
C LEU A 217 -6.19 -8.52 10.73
N ASP A 218 -7.07 -8.48 11.73
CA ASP A 218 -6.76 -9.04 13.05
C ASP A 218 -6.49 -10.55 12.97
N GLY A 219 -7.21 -11.27 12.11
CA GLY A 219 -6.96 -12.69 11.86
C GLY A 219 -5.64 -12.95 11.13
N ILE A 220 -5.31 -12.14 10.13
CA ILE A 220 -4.01 -12.21 9.45
C ILE A 220 -2.87 -11.91 10.42
N GLN A 221 -3.01 -10.90 11.28
CA GLN A 221 -2.03 -10.55 12.30
C GLN A 221 -1.87 -11.66 13.33
N ALA A 222 -2.96 -12.31 13.76
CA ALA A 222 -2.90 -13.46 14.66
C ALA A 222 -2.16 -14.65 14.04
N LEU A 223 -2.48 -14.99 12.77
CA LEU A 223 -1.79 -16.02 12.01
C LEU A 223 -0.28 -15.74 11.89
N CYS A 224 0.08 -14.50 11.54
CA CYS A 224 1.46 -14.05 11.41
C CYS A 224 2.21 -14.10 12.75
N ALA A 225 1.58 -13.61 13.84
CA ALA A 225 2.18 -13.62 15.17
C ALA A 225 2.44 -15.04 15.68
N ALA A 226 1.49 -15.96 15.49
CA ALA A 226 1.68 -17.38 15.82
C ALA A 226 2.81 -18.03 15.00
N SER A 227 3.08 -17.50 13.80
CA SER A 227 4.10 -18.01 12.88
C SER A 227 5.47 -17.35 13.02
N ASP A 228 5.63 -16.37 13.91
CA ASP A 228 6.82 -15.51 14.00
C ASP A 228 7.18 -14.84 12.65
N VAL A 229 6.15 -14.36 11.95
CA VAL A 229 6.27 -13.66 10.67
C VAL A 229 5.63 -12.29 10.79
N PHE A 230 6.22 -11.26 10.18
CA PHE A 230 5.56 -9.96 10.07
C PHE A 230 4.54 -9.97 8.91
N PRO A 231 3.32 -9.43 9.10
CA PRO A 231 2.30 -9.36 8.04
C PRO A 231 2.80 -8.76 6.73
N CYS A 232 3.63 -7.71 6.77
CA CYS A 232 4.19 -7.11 5.56
C CYS A 232 5.10 -8.07 4.76
N VAL A 233 5.74 -9.04 5.42
CA VAL A 233 6.59 -10.05 4.78
C VAL A 233 5.73 -11.15 4.15
N LEU A 234 4.68 -11.60 4.85
CA LEU A 234 3.69 -12.53 4.28
C LEU A 234 3.05 -11.92 3.03
N ASP A 235 2.61 -10.66 3.10
CA ASP A 235 2.07 -9.91 1.96
C ASP A 235 3.03 -9.91 0.77
N ALA A 236 4.32 -9.59 0.98
CA ALA A 236 5.30 -9.61 -0.10
C ALA A 236 5.56 -11.01 -0.67
N ALA A 237 5.58 -12.05 0.17
CA ALA A 237 5.73 -13.43 -0.29
C ALA A 237 4.52 -13.87 -1.13
N ILE A 238 3.30 -13.52 -0.72
CA ILE A 238 2.08 -13.76 -1.51
C ILE A 238 2.17 -12.98 -2.82
N PHE A 239 2.56 -11.71 -2.79
CA PHE A 239 2.67 -10.90 -4.01
C PHE A 239 3.67 -11.49 -5.01
N ALA A 240 4.84 -11.92 -4.51
CA ALA A 240 5.89 -12.55 -5.30
C ALA A 240 5.43 -13.88 -5.93
N SER A 241 4.67 -14.70 -5.21
CA SER A 241 4.20 -16.01 -5.73
C SER A 241 3.30 -15.87 -6.97
N PHE A 242 2.58 -14.75 -7.11
CA PHE A 242 1.73 -14.46 -8.27
C PHE A 242 2.49 -13.85 -9.46
N ASP A 243 3.68 -13.30 -9.24
CA ASP A 243 4.50 -12.65 -10.27
C ASP A 243 5.72 -13.49 -10.69
N GLY A 244 6.03 -14.58 -9.99
CA GLY A 244 7.15 -15.48 -10.26
C GLY A 244 8.51 -14.78 -10.18
N ASP A 245 9.42 -15.16 -11.07
CA ASP A 245 10.79 -14.63 -11.12
C ASP A 245 10.90 -13.28 -11.86
N ALA A 246 9.78 -12.61 -12.11
CA ALA A 246 9.78 -11.35 -12.85
C ALA A 246 10.34 -10.15 -12.06
N TRP A 247 10.50 -10.28 -10.74
CA TRP A 247 11.08 -9.24 -9.89
C TRP A 247 12.61 -9.29 -9.93
N THR A 248 13.23 -8.15 -10.23
CA THR A 248 14.68 -7.92 -10.16
C THR A 248 14.96 -6.74 -9.24
N GLN A 249 16.21 -6.55 -8.84
CA GLN A 249 16.59 -5.41 -7.99
C GLN A 249 16.31 -4.06 -8.67
N GLU A 250 16.40 -3.99 -10.00
CA GLU A 250 16.21 -2.78 -10.80
C GLU A 250 14.74 -2.44 -11.04
N ASN A 251 13.83 -3.42 -10.91
CA ASN A 251 12.43 -3.24 -11.25
C ASN A 251 11.48 -3.19 -10.04
N THR A 252 12.00 -3.36 -8.82
CA THR A 252 11.27 -3.01 -7.60
C THR A 252 10.99 -1.50 -7.58
N ILE A 253 9.73 -1.12 -7.38
CA ILE A 253 9.21 0.25 -7.58
C ILE A 253 8.93 1.02 -6.29
N TYR A 254 9.25 0.43 -5.14
CA TYR A 254 8.98 1.00 -3.82
C TYR A 254 10.28 1.23 -3.07
#